data_AF-A0A3N0XBM4-F1
#
_entry.id   AF-A0A3N0XBM4-F1
#
_cell.length_a   1.000
_cell.length_b   1.000
_cell.length_c   1.000
_cell.angle_alpha   90.00
_cell.angle_beta   90.00
_cell.angle_gamma   90.00
#
_symmetry.space_group_name_H-M   'P 1'
#
loop_
_entity.id
_entity.type
_entity.pdbx_description
1 polymer ?
#
loop_
_entity_poly.entity_id
_entity_poly.type
_entity_poly.pdbx_seq_one_letter_code
_entity_poly.pdbx_strand_id
1 'polypeptide(L)' 'MKRQRPYNLVFQDSYWIINGTKKKAEIGGVFLIILNSKNGKIIKITHGE' A
#
# COMPACT_ATOMS: atom_id res chain seq x y z
N MET A 1 -4.86 -22.71 5.48
CA MET A 1 -3.92 -21.58 5.68
C MET A 1 -4.48 -20.32 5.05
N LYS A 2 -4.89 -19.31 5.82
CA LYS A 2 -5.23 -17.99 5.26
C LYS A 2 -3.93 -17.35 4.77
N ARG A 3 -3.73 -17.23 3.45
CA ARG A 3 -2.63 -16.43 2.88
C ARG A 3 -2.82 -15.00 3.39
N GLN A 4 -1.95 -14.56 4.32
CA GLN A 4 -1.92 -13.17 4.73
C GLN A 4 -1.59 -12.31 3.50
N ARG A 5 -2.30 -11.20 3.36
CA ARG A 5 -2.02 -10.19 2.34
C ARG A 5 -0.60 -9.69 2.58
N PRO A 6 0.27 -9.60 1.55
CA PRO A 6 1.65 -9.15 1.70
C PRO A 6 1.74 -7.61 1.85
N TYR A 7 0.70 -6.99 2.39
CA TYR A 7 0.54 -5.55 2.49
C TYR A 7 -0.21 -5.18 3.77
N ASN A 8 0.19 -4.05 4.34
CA ASN A 8 -0.48 -3.39 5.44
C ASN A 8 -1.54 -2.42 4.88
N LEU A 9 -2.65 -2.29 5.61
CA LEU A 9 -3.72 -1.35 5.33
C LEU A 9 -3.99 -0.54 6.59
N VAL A 10 -3.89 0.78 6.48
CA VAL A 10 -4.17 1.72 7.58
C VAL A 10 -5.24 2.69 7.12
N PHE A 11 -6.21 2.97 7.99
CA PHE A 11 -7.16 4.06 7.82
C PHE A 11 -6.74 5.23 8.70
N GLN A 12 -6.46 6.38 8.10
CA GLN A 12 -6.06 7.57 8.84
C GLN A 12 -6.52 8.82 8.10
N ASP A 13 -7.08 9.78 8.84
CA ASP A 13 -7.46 11.12 8.33
C ASP A 13 -8.33 11.10 7.06
N SER A 14 -9.26 10.15 6.97
CA SER A 14 -10.10 9.91 5.77
C SER A 14 -9.34 9.41 4.53
N TYR A 15 -8.18 8.78 4.74
CA TYR A 15 -7.41 8.11 3.70
C TYR A 15 -7.21 6.63 4.01
N TRP A 16 -7.21 5.83 2.96
CA TRP A 16 -6.68 4.47 3.01
C TRP A 16 -5.23 4.49 2.56
N ILE A 17 -4.35 4.02 3.44
CA ILE A 17 -2.91 3.92 3.21
C ILE A 17 -2.59 2.44 3.06
N ILE A 18 -2.13 2.05 1.88
CA ILE A 18 -1.73 0.68 1.56
C ILE A 18 -0.22 0.69 1.34
N ASN A 19 0.52 -0.13 2.08
CA ASN A 19 1.93 -0.33 1.82
C ASN A 19 2.28 -1.81 1.86
N GLY A 20 3.30 -2.21 1.11
CA GLY A 20 3.76 -3.58 1.13
C GLY A 20 5.20 -3.68 0.68
N THR A 21 5.85 -4.74 1.16
CA THR A 21 7.20 -5.11 0.74
C THR A 21 7.17 -6.53 0.20
N LYS A 22 7.76 -6.74 -0.97
CA LYS A 22 7.95 -8.08 -1.54
C LYS A 22 8.96 -8.82 -0.67
N LYS A 23 8.65 -10.08 -0.31
CA LYS A 23 9.47 -10.89 0.62
C LYS A 23 10.91 -11.17 0.16
N LYS A 24 11.23 -10.95 -1.12
CA LYS A 24 12.60 -10.94 -1.62
C LYS A 24 12.99 -9.50 -1.90
N ALA A 25 14.18 -9.10 -1.46
CA ALA A 25 14.81 -7.82 -1.71
C ALA A 25 15.16 -7.67 -3.21
N GLU A 26 14.12 -7.64 -4.03
CA GLU A 26 14.20 -7.27 -5.43
C GLU A 26 14.05 -5.75 -5.50
N ILE A 27 14.87 -5.13 -6.34
CA ILE A 27 14.79 -3.71 -6.73
C ILE A 27 13.32 -3.43 -7.14
N GLY A 28 12.70 -2.39 -6.59
CA GLY A 28 11.27 -2.12 -6.74
C GLY A 28 10.35 -2.80 -5.72
N GLY A 29 10.93 -3.41 -4.68
CA GLY A 29 10.23 -4.30 -3.75
C GLY A 29 9.29 -3.64 -2.76
N VAL A 30 9.23 -2.31 -2.67
CA VAL A 30 8.37 -1.58 -1.71
C VAL A 30 7.38 -0.71 -2.47
N PHE A 31 6.12 -0.66 -2.04
CA PHE A 31 5.13 0.27 -2.59
C PHE A 31 4.31 0.95 -1.49
N LEU A 32 3.82 2.14 -1.79
CA LEU A 32 2.87 2.92 -1.00
C LEU A 32 1.79 3.49 -1.93
N ILE A 33 0.54 3.28 -1.57
CA ILE A 33 -0.64 3.80 -2.25
C ILE A 33 -1.50 4.52 -1.22
N ILE A 34 -1.94 5.74 -1.54
CA ILE A 34 -2.85 6.53 -0.71
C ILE A 34 -4.11 6.80 -1.51
N LEU A 35 -5.26 6.48 -0.93
CA LEU A 35 -6.58 6.62 -1.55
C LEU A 35 -7.47 7.50 -0.66
N ASN A 36 -8.26 8.37 -1.27
CA ASN A 36 -9.34 9.05 -0.57
C ASN A 36 -10.44 8.04 -0.20
N SER A 37 -10.84 8.01 1.07
CA SER A 37 -11.78 6.99 1.55
C SER A 37 -13.22 7.15 1.07
N LYS A 38 -13.60 8.36 0.65
CA LYS A 38 -14.98 8.68 0.26
C LYS A 38 -15.28 8.34 -1.18
N ASN A 39 -14.31 8.51 -2.07
CA ASN A 39 -14.51 8.34 -3.52
C ASN A 39 -13.52 7.36 -4.18
N GLY A 40 -12.60 6.76 -3.41
CA GLY A 40 -11.62 5.81 -3.92
C GLY A 40 -10.57 6.40 -4.85
N LYS A 41 -10.51 7.73 -5.01
CA LYS A 41 -9.50 8.36 -5.86
C LYS A 41 -8.10 8.15 -5.30
N ILE A 42 -7.18 7.74 -6.17
CA ILE A 42 -5.76 7.64 -5.87
C ILE A 42 -5.22 9.06 -5.68
N ILE A 43 -4.63 9.30 -4.51
CA ILE A 43 -3.98 10.57 -4.16
C ILE A 43 -2.48 10.48 -4.45
N LYS A 44 -1.87 9.34 -4.16
CA LYS A 44 -0.43 9.11 -4.35
C LYS A 44 -0.14 7.64 -4.59
N ILE A 45 0.81 7.38 -5.48
CA ILE A 45 1.46 6.09 -5.65
C ILE A 45 2.97 6.35 -5.66
N THR A 46 3.70 5.60 -4.85
CA THR A 46 5.16 5.56 -4.89
C THR A 46 5.63 4.12 -4.79
N HIS A 47 6.70 3.79 -5.48
CA HIS A 47 7.44 2.56 -5.28
C HIS A 47 8.87 2.92 -4.85
N GLY A 48 9.53 2.03 -4.11
CA GLY A 48 10.97 2.09 -3.90
C GLY A 48 11.69 1.82 -5.22
N GLU A 49 12.93 2.29 -5.35
CA GLU A 49 13.78 1.96 -6.50
C GLU A 49 14.07 0.47 -6.60
#